data_AF-A0A1G2ZHA3-F1
#
_entry.id   AF-A0A1G2ZHA3-F1
#
_cell.length_a   1.000
_cell.length_b   1.000
_cell.length_c   1.000
_cell.angle_alpha   90.00
_cell.angle_beta   90.00
_cell.angle_gamma   90.00
#
_symmetry.space_group_name_H-M   'P 1'
#
loop_
_entity.id
_entity.type
_entity.pdbx_description
1 polymer ?
#
loop_
_entity_poly.entity_id
_entity_poly.type
_entity_poly.pdbx_seq_one_letter_code
_entity_poly.pdbx_strand_id
1 'polypeptide(L)'
;MLVSNRALVYNIIIMETLKPLFWEYDWGSVQGNLNSPFIIARVMELANPQQFHTFAQLVGVEAMRLFLKERGRKLLSPQSYNFWALYYRVNDSVTAA
;
A
#
# COMPACT_ATOMS: atom_id res chain seq x y z
N MET A 1 10.80 16.47 -23.04
CA MET A 1 9.95 16.70 -21.86
C MET A 1 10.80 16.40 -20.63
N LEU A 2 11.36 17.42 -19.99
CA LEU A 2 12.21 17.24 -18.79
C LEU A 2 11.29 17.00 -17.60
N VAL A 3 11.11 15.75 -17.19
CA VAL A 3 10.60 15.45 -15.85
C VAL A 3 11.57 16.15 -14.88
N SER A 4 11.08 17.13 -14.13
CA SER A 4 11.91 17.97 -13.27
C SER A 4 12.72 17.07 -12.31
N ASN A 5 14.04 17.27 -12.27
CA ASN A 5 14.99 16.45 -11.49
C ASN A 5 14.57 16.33 -10.00
N ARG A 6 13.84 17.32 -9.48
CA ARG A 6 13.25 17.27 -8.13
C ARG A 6 12.19 16.19 -7.95
N ALA A 7 11.31 15.97 -8.92
CA ALA A 7 10.24 14.97 -8.80
C ALA A 7 10.79 13.54 -8.75
N LEU A 8 11.86 13.29 -9.54
CA LEU A 8 12.58 12.01 -9.52
C LEU A 8 13.26 11.78 -8.17
N VAL A 9 13.99 12.77 -7.66
CA VAL A 9 14.62 12.70 -6.33
C VAL A 9 13.57 12.51 -5.23
N TYR A 10 12.42 13.19 -5.32
CA TYR A 10 11.34 13.07 -4.34
C TYR A 10 10.76 11.65 -4.34
N ASN A 11 10.49 11.07 -5.51
CA ASN A 11 10.02 9.68 -5.62
C ASN A 11 11.06 8.67 -5.08
N ILE A 12 12.35 8.91 -5.28
CA ILE A 12 13.42 8.07 -4.73
C ILE A 12 13.42 8.14 -3.20
N ILE A 13 13.34 9.34 -2.61
CA ILE A 13 13.32 9.52 -1.15
C ILE A 13 12.07 8.87 -0.54
N ILE A 14 10.91 9.05 -1.18
CA ILE A 14 9.64 8.42 -0.80
C ILE A 14 9.79 6.89 -0.76
N MET A 15 10.37 6.29 -1.80
CA MET A 15 10.58 4.85 -1.90
C MET A 15 11.48 4.30 -0.79
N GLU A 16 12.59 4.97 -0.47
CA GLU A 16 13.52 4.48 0.55
C GLU A 16 12.87 4.38 1.95
N THR A 17 11.82 5.15 2.26
CA THR A 17 11.10 5.02 3.54
C THR A 17 10.42 3.66 3.73
N LEU A 18 10.09 2.97 2.63
CA LEU A 18 9.41 1.67 2.66
C LEU A 18 10.40 0.49 2.75
N LYS A 19 11.65 0.69 2.35
CA LYS A 19 12.67 -0.35 2.29
C LYS A 19 12.86 -1.15 3.59
N PRO A 20 12.79 -0.56 4.80
CA PRO A 20 12.86 -1.33 6.04
C PRO A 20 11.77 -2.41 6.20
N LEU A 21 10.59 -2.23 5.59
CA LEU A 21 9.52 -3.23 5.62
C LEU A 21 9.87 -4.48 4.80
N PHE A 22 10.85 -4.37 3.90
CA PHE A 22 11.23 -5.37 2.91
C PHE A 22 12.72 -5.74 2.97
N TRP A 23 13.35 -5.65 4.14
CA TRP A 23 14.79 -5.91 4.33
C TRP A 23 15.25 -7.30 3.85
N GLU A 24 14.32 -8.25 3.74
CA GLU A 24 14.53 -9.64 3.34
C GLU A 24 14.46 -9.86 1.82
N TYR A 25 14.08 -8.83 1.05
CA TYR A 25 13.71 -8.95 -0.35
C TYR A 25 14.59 -8.08 -1.24
N ASP A 26 14.70 -8.48 -2.51
CA ASP A 26 15.30 -7.63 -3.54
C ASP A 26 14.47 -6.36 -3.73
N TRP A 27 15.10 -5.20 -3.51
CA TRP A 27 14.42 -3.92 -3.52
C TRP A 27 13.91 -3.52 -4.91
N GLY A 28 14.67 -3.84 -5.97
CA GLY A 28 14.26 -3.54 -7.35
C GLY A 28 12.97 -4.29 -7.73
N SER A 29 12.87 -5.56 -7.33
CA SER A 29 11.66 -6.37 -7.49
C SER A 29 10.46 -5.78 -6.75
N VAL A 30 10.65 -5.29 -5.52
CA VAL A 30 9.58 -4.64 -4.74
C VAL A 30 9.08 -3.38 -5.45
N GLN A 31 10.00 -2.51 -5.89
CA GLN A 31 9.67 -1.29 -6.61
C GLN A 31 8.91 -1.55 -7.91
N GLY A 32 9.25 -2.62 -8.63
CA GLY A 32 8.56 -3.02 -9.85
C GLY A 32 7.15 -3.59 -9.64
N ASN A 33 6.80 -3.99 -8.41
CA ASN A 33 5.59 -4.76 -8.12
C ASN A 33 4.73 -4.21 -6.97
N LEU A 34 4.73 -2.89 -6.76
CA LEU A 34 4.06 -2.23 -5.62
C LEU A 34 2.57 -2.59 -5.46
N ASN A 35 1.88 -2.88 -6.57
CA ASN A 35 0.46 -3.29 -6.58
C ASN A 35 0.26 -4.78 -6.27
N SER A 36 1.31 -5.55 -6.00
CA SER A 36 1.18 -6.95 -5.65
C SER A 36 0.44 -7.11 -4.31
N PRO A 37 -0.44 -8.12 -4.16
CA PRO A 37 -1.14 -8.35 -2.90
C PRO A 37 -0.20 -8.56 -1.71
N PHE A 38 0.97 -9.16 -1.95
CA PHE A 38 1.98 -9.34 -0.91
C PHE A 38 2.51 -8.02 -0.37
N ILE A 39 2.90 -7.08 -1.24
CA ILE A 39 3.44 -5.77 -0.83
C ILE A 39 2.38 -4.94 -0.12
N ILE A 40 1.16 -4.90 -0.67
CA ILE A 40 0.03 -4.20 -0.04
C ILE A 40 -0.24 -4.78 1.36
N ALA A 41 -0.29 -6.11 1.49
CA ALA A 41 -0.49 -6.77 2.78
C ALA A 41 0.61 -6.41 3.79
N ARG A 42 1.89 -6.52 3.39
CA ARG A 42 3.04 -6.20 4.23
C ARG A 42 2.98 -4.76 4.76
N VAL A 43 2.67 -3.80 3.89
CA VAL A 43 2.53 -2.39 4.30
C VAL A 43 1.35 -2.22 5.25
N MET A 44 0.19 -2.80 4.94
CA MET A 44 -0.99 -2.68 5.79
C MET A 44 -0.83 -3.34 7.17
N GLU A 45 0.04 -4.34 7.31
CA GLU A 45 0.34 -4.99 8.59
C GLU A 45 1.41 -4.24 9.41
N LEU A 46 2.45 -3.73 8.76
CA LEU A 46 3.69 -3.37 9.46
C LEU A 46 4.08 -1.90 9.34
N ALA A 47 3.50 -1.15 8.40
CA ALA A 47 3.92 0.22 8.16
C ALA A 47 3.51 1.14 9.32
N ASN A 48 4.41 2.05 9.68
CA ASN A 48 4.04 3.18 10.48
C ASN A 48 3.18 4.19 9.66
N PRO A 49 2.53 5.18 10.28
CA PRO A 49 1.66 6.12 9.57
C PRO A 49 2.34 6.86 8.41
N GLN A 50 3.61 7.24 8.55
CA GLN A 50 4.36 7.92 7.49
C GLN A 50 4.60 7.00 6.29
N GLN A 51 5.07 5.78 6.55
CA GLN A 51 5.30 4.75 5.52
C GLN A 51 4.00 4.39 4.80
N PHE A 52 2.91 4.22 5.54
CA PHE A 52 1.61 3.94 4.94
C PHE A 52 1.15 5.09 4.04
N HIS A 53 1.26 6.34 4.50
CA HIS A 53 0.86 7.50 3.71
C HIS A 53 1.64 7.60 2.40
N THR A 54 2.96 7.44 2.48
CA THR A 54 3.87 7.34 1.33
C THR A 54 3.40 6.25 0.36
N PHE A 55 3.16 5.03 0.84
CA PHE A 55 2.74 3.93 -0.01
C PHE A 55 1.37 4.17 -0.66
N ALA A 56 0.40 4.69 0.11
CA ALA A 56 -0.94 4.98 -0.39
C ALA A 56 -0.95 6.05 -1.49
N GLN A 57 -0.05 7.03 -1.44
CA GLN A 57 0.13 8.02 -2.52
C GLN A 57 0.65 7.38 -3.82
N LEU A 58 1.47 6.35 -3.72
CA LEU A 58 2.09 5.67 -4.87
C LEU A 58 1.15 4.66 -5.53
N VAL A 59 0.46 3.86 -4.73
CA VAL A 59 -0.41 2.76 -5.19
C VAL A 59 -1.83 3.24 -5.46
N GLY A 60 -2.29 4.28 -4.75
CA GLY A 60 -3.62 4.84 -4.92
C GLY A 60 -4.70 4.10 -4.13
N VAL A 61 -5.72 4.85 -3.73
CA VAL A 61 -6.83 4.37 -2.87
C VAL A 61 -7.62 3.21 -3.49
N GLU A 62 -7.83 3.22 -4.80
CA GLU A 62 -8.62 2.18 -5.47
C GLU A 62 -7.92 0.82 -5.46
N ALA A 63 -6.61 0.78 -5.62
CA ALA A 63 -5.84 -0.47 -5.51
C ALA A 63 -5.91 -1.03 -4.08
N MET A 64 -5.84 -0.17 -3.06
CA MET A 64 -5.99 -0.57 -1.65
C MET A 64 -7.39 -1.14 -1.37
N ARG A 65 -8.44 -0.48 -1.88
CA ARG A 65 -9.82 -0.97 -1.77
C ARG A 65 -10.03 -2.30 -2.48
N LEU A 66 -9.51 -2.44 -3.70
CA LEU A 66 -9.59 -3.68 -4.47
C LEU A 66 -8.89 -4.83 -3.74
N PHE A 67 -7.68 -4.60 -3.23
CA PHE A 67 -6.96 -5.55 -2.39
C PHE A 67 -7.81 -5.99 -1.19
N LEU A 68 -8.39 -5.06 -0.44
CA LEU A 68 -9.22 -5.39 0.72
C LEU A 68 -10.43 -6.24 0.35
N LYS A 69 -11.10 -5.94 -0.77
CA LYS A 69 -12.26 -6.69 -1.27
C LYS A 69 -11.90 -8.11 -1.70
N GLU A 70 -10.82 -8.27 -2.46
CA GLU A 70 -10.50 -9.55 -3.11
C GLU A 70 -9.60 -10.46 -2.26
N ARG A 71 -8.68 -9.88 -1.51
CA ARG A 71 -7.56 -10.60 -0.88
C ARG A 71 -7.38 -10.28 0.60
N GLY A 72 -7.88 -9.15 1.08
CA GLY A 72 -7.66 -8.65 2.44
C GLY A 72 -7.98 -9.66 3.54
N ARG A 73 -9.16 -10.31 3.48
CA ARG A 73 -9.56 -11.33 4.48
C ARG A 73 -8.61 -12.54 4.56
N LYS A 74 -7.87 -12.83 3.49
CA LYS A 74 -6.98 -13.99 3.40
C LYS A 74 -5.53 -13.64 3.74
N LEU A 75 -5.10 -12.41 3.44
CA LEU A 75 -3.71 -11.99 3.53
C LEU A 75 -3.41 -11.08 4.71
N LEU A 76 -4.44 -10.54 5.37
CA LEU A 76 -4.29 -9.76 6.58
C LEU A 76 -4.74 -10.56 7.81
N SER A 77 -4.17 -10.22 8.95
CA SER A 77 -4.70 -10.59 10.25
C SER A 77 -6.14 -10.04 10.40
N PRO A 78 -7.01 -10.71 11.18
CA PRO A 78 -8.37 -10.23 11.40
C PRO A 78 -8.43 -8.79 11.94
N GLN A 79 -7.48 -8.42 12.82
CA GLN A 79 -7.40 -7.08 13.40
C GLN A 79 -7.08 -6.03 12.33
N SER A 80 -6.00 -6.23 11.56
CA SER A 80 -5.60 -5.31 10.49
C SER A 80 -6.69 -5.22 9.42
N TYR A 81 -7.27 -6.35 9.00
CA TYR A 81 -8.37 -6.37 8.05
C TYR A 81 -9.55 -5.51 8.52
N ASN A 82 -10.01 -5.71 9.76
CA ASN A 82 -11.16 -4.98 10.29
C ASN A 82 -10.90 -3.46 10.36
N PHE A 83 -9.70 -3.07 10.83
CA PHE A 83 -9.29 -1.67 10.87
C PHE A 83 -9.33 -1.03 9.49
N TRP A 84 -8.69 -1.67 8.50
CA TRP A 84 -8.58 -1.11 7.16
C TRP A 84 -9.88 -1.15 6.38
N ALA A 85 -10.71 -2.19 6.55
CA ALA A 85 -12.03 -2.26 5.93
C ALA A 85 -12.93 -1.13 6.43
N LEU A 86 -12.83 -0.75 7.71
CA LEU A 86 -13.49 0.41 8.27
C LEU A 86 -12.92 1.72 7.70
N TYR A 87 -11.59 1.87 7.71
CA TYR A 87 -10.91 3.06 7.20
C TYR A 87 -11.28 3.37 5.74
N TYR A 88 -11.28 2.35 4.89
CA TYR A 88 -11.57 2.47 3.46
C TYR A 88 -13.05 2.33 3.10
N ARG A 89 -13.93 2.12 4.09
CA ARG A 89 -15.38 1.94 3.90
C ARG A 89 -15.74 0.83 2.92
N VAL A 90 -15.03 -0.29 2.99
CA VAL A 90 -15.18 -1.40 2.03
C VAL A 90 -16.58 -2.04 2.13
N ASN A 91 -17.20 -2.00 3.31
CA ASN A 91 -18.53 -2.56 3.55
C ASN A 91 -19.70 -1.61 3.23
N ASP A 92 -19.44 -0.33 2.97
CA ASP A 92 -20.49 0.68 2.73
C ASP A 92 -21.13 0.55 1.33
N SER A 93 -20.62 -0.36 0.49
CA SER A 93 -21.20 -0.68 -0.82
C SER A 93 -22.30 -1.75 -0.78
N VAL A 94 -22.70 -2.24 0.40
CA VAL A 94 -23.82 -3.20 0.57
C VAL A 94 -25.13 -2.49 0.98
N THR A 95 -25.12 -1.17 1.19
CA THR A 95 -26.29 -0.39 1.64
C THR A 95 -26.63 0.80 0.73
N ALA A 96 -26.45 0.65 -0.57
CA ALA A 96 -27.05 1.53 -1.56
C ALA A 96 -27.69 0.72 -2.69
N ALA A 97 -29.03 0.72 -2.70
CA ALA A 97 -29.99 0.13 -3.64
C ALA A 97 -30.27 -1.38 -3.50
#